data_AF-A0AAE1E2N9-F1
#
_entry.id   AF-A0AAE1E2N9-F1
#
_cell.length_a   1.000
_cell.length_b   1.000
_cell.length_c   1.000
_cell.angle_alpha   90.00
_cell.angle_beta   90.00
_cell.angle_gamma   90.00
#
_symmetry.space_group_name_H-M   'P 1'
#
loop_
_entity.id
_entity.type
_entity.pdbx_description
1 polymer ?
#
loop_
_entity_poly.entity_id
_entity_poly.type
_entity_poly.pdbx_seq_one_letter_code
_entity_poly.pdbx_strand_id
1 'polypeptide(L)'
;MPKLPAFVDRKDDLDSWLLRFERFATTSGWPKESWCTPLSALLTGRALEAFCRLSETEATDYDRVKEVLQKRFRTCSPEKGENPSMCVVRLKTNLERWMKLAEAPQTYEALRDLFVKEQFLDSIPADLSSYLWERRQADLEEVARSAELFLTARKRQLSDRARQGTTHEQNKPPISKKEEIICHNCRKPGHTTQNCRNKATHGRGCYHC
;
A
#
# COMPACT_ATOMS: atom_id res chain seq x y z
N MET A 1 20.49 10.92 30.27
CA MET A 1 20.69 10.00 29.12
C MET A 1 21.26 10.78 27.94
N PRO A 2 22.19 10.20 27.16
CA PRO A 2 22.70 10.84 25.95
C PRO A 2 21.56 11.01 24.93
N LYS A 3 21.51 12.18 24.29
CA LYS A 3 20.50 12.50 23.26
C LYS A 3 20.89 11.82 21.95
N LEU A 4 19.93 11.22 21.27
CA LEU A 4 20.15 10.71 19.92
C LEU A 4 20.36 11.91 18.98
N PRO A 5 21.46 11.96 18.19
CA PRO A 5 21.68 13.05 17.25
C PRO A 5 20.67 12.99 16.11
N ALA A 6 20.27 14.14 15.60
CA ALA A 6 19.44 14.24 14.40
C ALA A 6 20.11 13.53 13.22
N PHE A 7 19.30 12.90 12.37
CA PHE A 7 19.71 12.37 11.09
C PHE A 7 20.18 13.52 10.21
N VAL A 8 21.39 13.41 9.66
CA VAL A 8 21.93 14.37 8.72
C VAL A 8 21.81 13.80 7.30
N ASP A 9 20.85 14.34 6.53
CA ASP A 9 20.67 13.96 5.12
C ASP A 9 22.00 14.11 4.36
N ARG A 10 22.35 13.10 3.57
CA ARG A 10 23.59 12.98 2.77
C ARG A 10 24.88 12.69 3.56
N LYS A 11 24.86 12.65 4.90
CA LYS A 11 26.01 12.26 5.72
C LYS A 11 25.78 10.92 6.42
N ASP A 12 24.58 10.70 6.93
CA ASP A 12 24.22 9.49 7.66
C ASP A 12 23.61 8.44 6.71
N ASP A 13 23.95 7.17 6.94
CA ASP A 13 23.26 6.04 6.31
C ASP A 13 21.89 5.87 6.97
N LEU A 14 20.82 6.00 6.17
CA LEU A 14 19.45 6.03 6.69
C LEU A 14 19.09 4.73 7.41
N ASP A 15 19.45 3.57 6.85
CA ASP A 15 19.10 2.27 7.43
C ASP A 15 19.81 2.04 8.77
N SER A 16 21.11 2.35 8.84
CA SER A 16 21.89 2.26 10.08
C SER A 16 21.42 3.26 11.13
N TRP A 17 21.03 4.47 10.70
CA TRP A 17 20.51 5.50 11.60
C TRP A 17 19.13 5.14 12.14
N LEU A 18 18.22 4.63 11.30
CA LEU A 18 16.90 4.15 11.72
C LEU A 18 17.02 2.98 12.69
N LEU A 19 17.91 2.01 12.43
CA LEU A 19 18.18 0.91 13.37
C LEU A 19 18.67 1.43 14.72
N ARG A 20 19.52 2.46 14.73
CA ARG A 20 19.98 3.11 15.96
C ARG A 20 18.82 3.79 16.69
N PHE A 21 17.94 4.48 15.97
CA PHE A 21 16.73 5.08 16.52
C PHE A 21 15.81 4.03 17.17
N GLU A 22 15.54 2.91 16.49
CA GLU A 22 14.70 1.82 16.99
C GLU A 22 15.24 1.22 18.29
N ARG A 23 16.55 0.95 18.32
CA ARG A 23 17.23 0.46 19.52
C ARG A 23 17.16 1.46 20.67
N PHE A 24 17.32 2.75 20.36
CA PHE A 24 17.21 3.81 21.35
C PHE A 24 15.79 3.91 21.93
N ALA A 25 14.77 3.93 21.07
CA ALA A 25 13.37 4.01 21.47
C ALA A 25 12.94 2.79 22.31
N THR A 26 13.35 1.59 21.87
CA THR A 26 13.10 0.32 22.59
C THR A 26 13.75 0.32 23.97
N THR A 27 15.03 0.69 24.05
CA THR A 27 15.77 0.74 25.33
C THR A 27 15.21 1.82 26.26
N SER A 28 14.61 2.87 25.70
CA SER A 28 13.95 3.95 26.45
C SER A 28 12.50 3.61 26.84
N GLY A 29 11.99 2.44 26.46
CA GLY A 29 10.64 1.99 26.79
C GLY A 29 9.53 2.73 26.05
N TRP A 30 9.81 3.31 24.87
CA TRP A 30 8.80 4.06 24.11
C TRP A 30 7.84 3.12 23.39
N PRO A 31 6.51 3.33 23.52
CA PRO A 31 5.53 2.58 22.74
C PRO A 31 5.68 2.90 21.25
N LYS A 32 5.54 1.91 20.36
CA LYS A 32 5.83 2.05 18.92
C LYS A 32 4.98 3.13 18.26
N GLU A 33 3.76 3.30 18.76
CA GLU A 33 2.77 4.29 18.33
C GLU A 33 3.24 5.73 18.57
N SER A 34 4.18 5.94 19.50
CA SER A 34 4.75 7.26 19.79
C SER A 34 6.08 7.50 19.07
N TRP A 35 6.55 6.62 18.20
CA TRP A 35 7.88 6.74 17.58
C TRP A 35 7.93 7.80 16.47
N CYS A 36 6.83 8.04 15.76
CA CYS A 36 6.83 8.99 14.63
C CYS A 36 7.08 10.44 15.05
N THR A 37 6.56 10.87 16.19
CA THR A 37 6.77 12.23 16.70
C THR A 37 8.25 12.55 16.96
N PRO A 38 8.99 11.80 17.79
CA PRO A 38 10.42 12.03 17.99
C PRO A 38 11.23 11.74 16.72
N LEU A 39 10.83 10.77 15.89
CA LEU A 39 11.46 10.53 14.60
C LEU A 39 11.41 11.80 13.73
N SER A 40 10.23 12.39 13.57
CA SER A 40 10.04 13.61 12.74
C SER A 40 10.92 14.77 13.18
N ALA A 41 11.11 14.95 14.50
CA ALA A 41 11.97 16.00 15.07
C ALA A 41 13.47 15.75 14.83
N LEU A 42 13.85 14.50 14.54
CA LEU A 42 15.23 14.08 14.29
C LEU A 42 15.54 13.93 12.80
N LEU A 43 14.53 13.93 11.92
CA LEU A 43 14.76 13.92 10.48
C LEU A 43 15.16 15.32 9.99
N THR A 44 16.03 15.36 8.98
CA THR A 44 16.39 16.60 8.29
C THR A 44 16.34 16.40 6.77
N GLY A 45 16.33 17.50 6.02
CA GLY A 45 16.43 17.50 4.56
C GLY A 45 15.37 16.62 3.88
N ARG A 46 15.80 15.78 2.95
CA ARG A 46 14.89 14.94 2.14
C ARG A 46 14.11 13.91 2.96
N ALA A 47 14.64 13.46 4.08
CA ALA A 47 13.90 12.56 4.98
C ALA A 47 12.71 13.29 5.62
N LEU A 48 12.93 14.52 6.10
CA LEU A 48 11.87 15.34 6.64
C LEU A 48 10.83 15.72 5.56
N GLU A 49 11.28 16.08 4.36
CA GLU A 49 10.37 16.35 3.24
C GLU A 49 9.51 15.14 2.84
N ALA A 50 10.06 13.93 2.92
CA ALA A 50 9.33 12.70 2.66
C ALA A 50 8.28 12.45 3.74
N PHE A 51 8.65 12.63 5.01
CA PHE A 51 7.73 12.55 6.15
C PHE A 51 6.57 13.54 6.03
N CYS A 52 6.85 14.82 5.71
CA CYS A 52 5.82 15.87 5.61
C CYS A 52 4.82 15.68 4.45
N ARG A 53 5.06 14.74 3.53
CA ARG A 53 4.12 14.42 2.43
C ARG A 53 3.17 13.28 2.76
N LEU A 54 3.39 12.60 3.88
CA LEU A 54 2.49 11.57 4.37
C LEU A 54 1.16 12.21 4.81
N SER A 55 0.07 11.49 4.61
CA SER A 55 -1.20 11.84 5.25
C SER A 55 -1.10 11.75 6.77
N GLU A 56 -2.00 12.40 7.52
CA GLU A 56 -2.03 12.35 8.98
C GLU A 56 -2.04 10.90 9.50
N THR A 57 -2.80 10.02 8.85
CA THR A 57 -2.89 8.60 9.19
C THR A 57 -1.57 7.87 8.94
N GLU A 58 -0.90 8.14 7.81
CA GLU A 58 0.38 7.49 7.49
C GLU A 58 1.52 8.02 8.37
N ALA A 59 1.51 9.31 8.73
CA ALA A 59 2.53 9.93 9.56
C ALA A 59 2.54 9.40 11.01
N THR A 60 1.46 8.75 11.46
CA THR A 60 1.37 8.10 12.78
C THR A 60 1.78 6.63 12.78
N ASP A 61 1.92 6.01 11.62
CA ASP A 61 2.34 4.61 11.48
C ASP A 61 3.84 4.52 11.22
N TYR A 62 4.61 4.07 12.21
CA TYR A 62 6.07 3.99 12.09
C TYR A 62 6.53 3.06 10.97
N ASP A 63 5.85 1.93 10.75
CA ASP A 63 6.24 0.98 9.71
C ASP A 63 6.03 1.61 8.33
N ARG A 64 4.92 2.34 8.16
CA ARG A 64 4.66 3.10 6.94
C ARG A 64 5.65 4.24 6.72
N VAL A 65 5.97 5.00 7.77
CA VAL A 65 6.99 6.06 7.70
C VAL A 65 8.34 5.49 7.30
N LYS A 66 8.77 4.39 7.92
CA LYS A 66 10.04 3.71 7.62
C LYS A 66 10.10 3.28 6.16
N GLU A 67 9.05 2.65 5.65
CA GLU A 67 8.95 2.23 4.25
C GLU A 67 9.14 3.42 3.28
N VAL A 68 8.43 4.52 3.52
CA VAL A 68 8.49 5.71 2.65
C VAL A 68 9.86 6.38 2.69
N LEU A 69 10.47 6.46 3.86
CA LEU A 69 11.84 6.96 4.01
C LEU A 69 12.82 6.08 3.22
N GLN A 70 12.77 4.76 3.39
CA GLN A 70 13.66 3.84 2.67
C GLN A 70 13.46 3.91 1.15
N LYS A 71 12.21 3.95 0.67
CA LYS A 71 11.89 4.01 -0.76
C LYS A 71 12.38 5.30 -1.40
N ARG A 72 12.23 6.44 -0.71
CA ARG A 72 12.71 7.73 -1.22
C ARG A 72 14.23 7.82 -1.28
N PHE A 73 14.93 7.19 -0.33
CA PHE A 73 16.40 7.18 -0.32
C PHE A 73 17.03 6.24 -1.35
N ARG A 74 16.25 5.38 -2.02
CA ARG A 74 16.68 4.68 -3.25
C ARG A 74 16.79 5.61 -4.47
N THR A 75 16.12 6.77 -4.46
CA THR A 75 16.24 7.75 -5.56
C THR A 75 17.52 8.57 -5.42
N CYS A 76 18.51 8.26 -6.25
CA CYS A 76 19.80 8.93 -6.26
C CYS A 76 19.68 10.29 -6.97
N SER A 77 19.55 11.38 -6.20
CA SER A 77 19.66 12.73 -6.73
C SER A 77 21.11 13.23 -6.66
N PRO A 78 21.56 14.07 -7.61
CA PRO A 78 22.87 14.73 -7.52
C PRO A 78 23.08 15.45 -6.18
N GLU A 79 24.30 15.45 -5.68
CA GLU A 79 24.71 16.18 -4.48
C GLU A 79 25.06 17.65 -4.80
N LYS A 80 24.92 18.53 -3.80
CA LYS A 80 25.17 19.97 -4.00
C LYS A 80 26.67 20.17 -4.27
N GLY A 81 27.00 20.62 -5.48
CA GLY A 81 28.39 20.73 -5.93
C GLY A 81 28.99 19.42 -6.44
N GLU A 82 28.20 18.35 -6.58
CA GLU A 82 28.66 17.10 -7.19
C GLU A 82 28.93 17.32 -8.68
N ASN A 83 30.14 16.96 -9.10
CA ASN A 83 30.44 16.87 -10.52
C ASN A 83 29.61 15.73 -11.14
N PRO A 84 28.99 15.91 -12.34
CA PRO A 84 28.27 14.85 -13.04
C PRO A 84 29.00 13.50 -13.11
N SER A 85 30.32 13.48 -13.31
CA SER A 85 31.11 12.25 -13.35
C SER A 85 31.10 11.51 -12.01
N MET A 86 31.15 12.22 -10.88
CA MET A 86 31.06 11.62 -9.55
C MET A 86 29.67 11.06 -9.29
N CYS A 87 28.61 11.75 -9.75
CA CYS A 87 27.25 11.25 -9.67
C CYS A 87 27.08 9.93 -10.44
N VAL A 88 27.65 9.83 -11.64
CA VAL A 88 27.61 8.61 -12.46
C VAL A 88 28.37 7.47 -11.78
N VAL A 89 29.54 7.72 -11.20
CA VAL A 89 30.29 6.71 -10.45
C VAL A 89 29.49 6.23 -9.24
N ARG A 90 28.90 7.15 -8.47
CA ARG A 90 28.07 6.83 -7.30
C ARG A 90 26.85 5.99 -7.66
N LEU A 91 26.18 6.33 -8.77
CA LEU A 91 25.07 5.53 -9.32
C LEU A 91 25.50 4.09 -9.63
N LYS A 92 26.65 3.92 -10.29
CA LYS A 92 27.21 2.58 -10.58
C LYS A 92 27.53 1.81 -9.31
N THR A 93 28.19 2.43 -8.34
CA THR A 93 28.51 1.78 -7.06
C THR A 93 27.26 1.37 -6.28
N ASN A 94 26.20 2.17 -6.33
CA ASN A 94 24.92 1.83 -5.68
C ASN A 94 24.26 0.62 -6.36
N LEU A 95 24.28 0.56 -7.69
CA LEU A 95 23.77 -0.57 -8.47
C LEU A 95 24.52 -1.87 -8.12
N GLU A 96 25.85 -1.84 -8.15
CA GLU A 96 26.71 -2.99 -7.80
C GLU A 96 26.45 -3.46 -6.36
N ARG A 97 26.34 -2.52 -5.42
CA ARG A 97 26.02 -2.81 -4.02
C ARG A 97 24.64 -3.46 -3.87
N TRP A 98 23.64 -2.94 -4.58
CA TRP A 98 22.28 -3.49 -4.54
C TRP A 98 22.25 -4.94 -5.03
N MET A 99 22.89 -5.22 -6.17
CA MET A 99 23.00 -6.59 -6.67
C MET A 99 23.76 -7.50 -5.70
N LYS A 100 24.83 -7.02 -5.05
CA LYS A 100 25.57 -7.78 -4.02
C LYS A 100 24.71 -8.10 -2.79
N LEU A 101 23.91 -7.14 -2.30
CA LEU A 101 23.01 -7.34 -1.16
C LEU A 101 21.86 -8.29 -1.48
N ALA A 102 21.43 -8.32 -2.75
CA ALA A 102 20.44 -9.27 -3.25
C ALA A 102 21.03 -10.66 -3.54
N GLU A 103 22.32 -10.87 -3.28
CA GLU A 103 23.05 -12.12 -3.60
C GLU A 103 22.96 -12.48 -5.10
N ALA A 104 22.78 -11.47 -5.95
CA ALA A 104 22.62 -11.63 -7.39
C ALA A 104 23.99 -11.61 -8.11
N PRO A 105 24.21 -12.50 -9.10
CA PRO A 105 25.38 -12.44 -9.97
C PRO A 105 25.50 -11.07 -10.65
N GLN A 106 26.73 -10.59 -10.90
CA GLN A 106 26.97 -9.33 -11.61
C GLN A 106 26.79 -9.48 -13.13
N THR A 107 25.61 -9.94 -13.54
CA THR A 107 25.23 -10.13 -14.95
C THR A 107 24.01 -9.30 -15.30
N TYR A 108 23.85 -9.01 -16.60
CA TYR A 108 22.69 -8.27 -17.09
C TYR A 108 21.38 -9.01 -16.81
N GLU A 109 21.38 -10.33 -16.98
CA GLU A 109 20.23 -11.20 -16.74
C GLU A 109 19.79 -11.13 -15.28
N ALA A 110 20.73 -11.25 -14.34
CA ALA A 110 20.45 -11.15 -12.92
C ALA A 110 19.94 -9.76 -12.52
N LEU A 111 20.48 -8.69 -13.11
CA LEU A 111 19.97 -7.33 -12.90
C LEU A 111 18.54 -7.17 -13.41
N ARG A 112 18.27 -7.64 -14.64
CA ARG A 112 16.93 -7.62 -15.23
C ARG A 112 15.94 -8.37 -14.33
N ASP A 113 16.32 -9.57 -13.90
CA ASP A 113 15.43 -10.42 -13.11
C ASP A 113 15.19 -9.84 -11.72
N LEU A 114 16.22 -9.26 -11.09
CA LEU A 114 16.09 -8.55 -9.83
C LEU A 114 15.14 -7.35 -9.95
N PHE A 115 15.23 -6.59 -11.05
CA PHE A 115 14.34 -5.47 -11.32
C PHE A 115 12.89 -5.92 -11.51
N VAL A 116 12.64 -6.95 -12.33
CA VAL A 116 11.30 -7.51 -12.53
C VAL A 116 10.72 -8.03 -11.21
N LYS A 117 11.53 -8.73 -10.41
CA LYS A 117 11.13 -9.24 -9.10
C LYS A 117 10.69 -8.13 -8.17
N GLU A 118 11.47 -7.05 -8.06
CA GLU A 118 11.12 -5.89 -7.24
C GLU A 118 9.81 -5.24 -7.69
N GLN A 119 9.65 -5.01 -9.01
CA GLN A 119 8.42 -4.44 -9.55
C GLN A 119 7.20 -5.34 -9.30
N PHE A 120 7.37 -6.66 -9.44
CA PHE A 120 6.29 -7.62 -9.15
C PHE A 120 5.88 -7.56 -7.68
N LEU A 121 6.84 -7.63 -6.76
CA LEU A 121 6.58 -7.59 -5.31
C LEU A 121 5.93 -6.28 -4.85
N ASP A 122 6.21 -5.17 -5.53
CA ASP A 122 5.57 -3.86 -5.29
C ASP A 122 4.15 -3.78 -5.86
N SER A 123 3.81 -4.59 -6.86
CA SER A 123 2.53 -4.53 -7.58
C SER A 123 1.43 -5.44 -7.01
N ILE A 124 1.79 -6.38 -6.14
CA ILE A 124 0.90 -7.41 -5.59
C ILE A 124 0.39 -7.06 -4.19
N PRO A 125 -0.68 -7.72 -3.69
CA PRO A 125 -1.17 -7.51 -2.32
C PRO A 125 -0.08 -7.75 -1.27
N ALA A 126 -0.06 -6.91 -0.22
CA ALA A 126 0.99 -6.90 0.79
C ALA A 126 1.20 -8.26 1.48
N ASP A 127 0.11 -8.99 1.76
CA ASP A 127 0.19 -10.30 2.41
C ASP A 127 0.86 -11.36 1.54
N LEU A 128 0.64 -11.29 0.22
CA LEU A 128 1.35 -12.13 -0.74
C LEU A 128 2.81 -11.69 -0.89
N SER A 129 3.06 -10.38 -0.94
CA SER A 129 4.43 -9.83 -1.01
C SER A 129 5.29 -10.27 0.18
N SER A 130 4.79 -10.15 1.41
CA SER A 130 5.47 -10.61 2.63
C SER A 130 5.78 -12.10 2.58
N TYR A 131 4.81 -12.93 2.16
CA TYR A 131 4.99 -14.37 2.02
C TYR A 131 6.09 -14.74 1.01
N LEU A 132 6.19 -14.02 -0.11
CA LEU A 132 7.22 -14.26 -1.12
C LEU A 132 8.60 -13.76 -0.65
N TRP A 133 8.65 -12.64 0.07
CA TRP A 133 9.87 -12.09 0.65
C TRP A 133 10.54 -13.04 1.64
N GLU A 134 9.76 -13.66 2.53
CA GLU A 134 10.26 -14.60 3.55
C GLU A 134 10.98 -15.82 2.96
N ARG A 135 10.62 -16.21 1.73
CA ARG A 135 11.15 -17.41 1.07
C ARG A 135 12.47 -17.20 0.35
N ARG A 136 12.96 -15.96 0.24
CA ARG A 136 14.25 -15.60 -0.39
C ARG A 136 14.54 -16.32 -1.72
N GLN A 137 13.53 -16.46 -2.57
CA GLN A 137 13.66 -17.22 -3.82
C GLN A 137 14.57 -16.49 -4.81
N ALA A 138 15.49 -17.21 -5.44
CA ALA A 138 16.46 -16.60 -6.36
C ALA A 138 15.85 -16.33 -7.75
N ASP A 139 14.87 -17.13 -8.14
CA ASP A 139 14.40 -17.25 -9.52
C ASP A 139 12.97 -16.70 -9.71
N LEU A 140 12.70 -16.09 -10.87
CA LEU A 140 11.41 -15.47 -11.15
C LEU A 140 10.30 -16.50 -11.30
N GLU A 141 10.59 -17.63 -11.93
CA GLU A 141 9.66 -18.74 -12.10
C GLU A 141 9.29 -19.35 -10.74
N GLU A 142 10.24 -19.45 -9.82
CA GLU A 142 9.96 -19.87 -8.45
C GLU A 142 9.05 -18.89 -7.70
N VAL A 143 9.27 -17.59 -7.88
CA VAL A 143 8.43 -16.52 -7.32
C VAL A 143 7.00 -16.64 -7.87
N ALA A 144 6.84 -16.78 -9.19
CA ALA A 144 5.53 -16.94 -9.83
C ALA A 144 4.80 -18.19 -9.35
N ARG A 145 5.47 -19.35 -9.34
CA ARG A 145 4.92 -20.63 -8.86
C ARG A 145 4.48 -20.55 -7.40
N SER A 146 5.26 -19.86 -6.57
CA SER A 146 4.94 -19.70 -5.15
C SER A 146 3.75 -18.77 -4.93
N ALA A 147 3.62 -17.73 -5.77
CA ALA A 147 2.47 -16.85 -5.78
C ALA A 147 1.20 -17.61 -6.20
N GLU A 148 1.27 -18.41 -7.26
CA GLU A 148 0.15 -19.26 -7.71
C GLU A 148 -0.31 -20.23 -6.62
N LEU A 149 0.64 -20.89 -5.94
CA LEU A 149 0.33 -21.81 -4.84
C LEU A 149 -0.40 -21.10 -3.69
N PHE A 150 0.09 -19.90 -3.31
CA PHE A 150 -0.51 -19.09 -2.26
C PHE A 150 -1.95 -18.66 -2.62
N LEU A 151 -2.15 -18.20 -3.85
CA LEU A 151 -3.45 -17.74 -4.36
C LEU A 151 -4.44 -18.90 -4.46
N THR A 152 -4.00 -20.05 -4.98
CA THR A 152 -4.81 -21.26 -5.11
C THR A 152 -5.27 -21.77 -3.75
N ALA A 153 -4.35 -21.87 -2.78
CA ALA A 153 -4.69 -22.31 -1.42
C ALA A 153 -5.72 -21.40 -0.72
N ARG A 154 -5.73 -20.11 -1.06
CA ARG A 154 -6.66 -19.12 -0.51
C ARG A 154 -7.86 -18.81 -1.41
N LYS A 155 -7.98 -19.47 -2.56
CA LYS A 155 -9.02 -19.23 -3.58
C LYS A 155 -9.14 -17.74 -3.95
N ARG A 156 -8.00 -17.06 -4.12
CA ARG A 156 -7.90 -15.64 -4.48
C ARG A 156 -7.33 -15.47 -5.88
N GLN A 157 -7.63 -14.34 -6.51
CA GLN A 157 -6.99 -13.88 -7.73
C GLN A 157 -5.88 -12.87 -7.41
N LEU A 158 -4.91 -12.74 -8.32
CA LEU A 158 -3.81 -11.77 -8.16
C LEU A 158 -4.32 -10.32 -8.13
N SER A 159 -5.43 -10.05 -8.84
CA SER A 159 -6.12 -8.76 -8.89
C SER A 159 -6.95 -8.46 -7.64
N ASP A 160 -7.13 -9.43 -6.74
CA ASP A 160 -7.86 -9.22 -5.49
C ASP A 160 -7.04 -8.32 -4.57
N ARG A 161 -7.34 -7.01 -4.62
CA ARG A 161 -6.83 -6.05 -3.65
C ARG A 161 -7.11 -6.57 -2.25
N ALA A 162 -6.12 -6.50 -1.37
CA ALA A 162 -6.28 -6.81 0.05
C ALA A 162 -7.50 -6.05 0.58
N ARG A 163 -8.61 -6.75 0.78
CA ARG A 163 -9.76 -6.20 1.49
C ARG A 163 -9.29 -6.07 2.93
N GLN A 164 -8.86 -4.86 3.31
CA GLN A 164 -8.84 -4.48 4.71
C GLN A 164 -10.23 -4.80 5.27
N GLY A 165 -10.26 -5.60 6.33
CA GLY A 165 -11.47 -6.20 6.86
C GLY A 165 -12.55 -5.16 7.16
N THR A 166 -13.64 -5.26 6.42
CA THR A 166 -14.98 -5.13 6.98
C THR A 166 -15.77 -6.31 6.44
N THR A 167 -15.79 -7.41 7.19
CA THR A 167 -16.81 -8.44 7.02
C THR A 167 -18.13 -7.83 7.46
N HIS A 168 -18.81 -7.14 6.54
CA HIS A 168 -20.26 -7.16 6.51
C HIS A 168 -20.65 -8.12 5.40
N GLU A 169 -20.87 -9.38 5.78
CA GLU A 169 -21.67 -10.31 4.99
C GLU A 169 -23.02 -9.66 4.70
N GLN A 170 -23.14 -9.04 3.53
CA GLN A 170 -24.44 -8.80 2.93
C GLN A 170 -24.73 -10.04 2.08
N ASN A 171 -25.57 -10.90 2.66
CA ASN A 171 -26.33 -11.92 1.95
C ASN A 171 -26.86 -11.33 0.64
N LYS A 172 -26.28 -11.75 -0.48
CA LYS A 172 -26.81 -11.46 -1.81
C LYS A 172 -27.90 -12.49 -2.09
N PRO A 173 -29.19 -12.13 -2.17
CA PRO A 173 -30.21 -13.08 -2.59
C PRO A 173 -29.98 -13.46 -4.06
N PRO A 174 -30.44 -14.64 -4.49
CA PRO A 174 -30.29 -15.07 -5.87
C PRO A 174 -31.05 -14.12 -6.81
N ILE A 175 -30.48 -13.89 -7.99
CA ILE A 175 -31.08 -13.10 -9.07
C ILE A 175 -32.45 -13.72 -9.41
N SER A 176 -33.50 -13.07 -8.91
CA SER A 176 -34.89 -13.36 -9.23
C SER A 176 -35.21 -12.81 -10.62
N LYS A 177 -35.96 -13.60 -11.39
CA LYS A 177 -36.46 -13.27 -12.72
C LYS A 177 -37.19 -11.91 -12.66
N LYS A 178 -36.97 -11.04 -13.66
CA LYS A 178 -37.74 -9.79 -13.81
C LYS A 178 -39.23 -10.12 -13.95
N GLU A 179 -39.98 -9.97 -12.86
CA GLU A 179 -41.44 -9.96 -12.92
C GLU A 179 -41.88 -8.61 -13.49
N GLU A 180 -42.72 -8.63 -14.52
CA GLU A 180 -43.32 -7.43 -15.09
C GLU A 180 -44.14 -6.70 -14.03
N ILE A 181 -43.84 -5.42 -13.81
CA ILE A 181 -44.58 -4.58 -12.87
C ILE A 181 -45.98 -4.35 -13.45
N ILE A 182 -47.01 -4.97 -12.87
CA ILE A 182 -48.42 -4.80 -13.25
C ILE A 182 -49.11 -3.86 -12.27
N CYS A 183 -49.73 -2.81 -12.79
CA CYS A 183 -50.47 -1.85 -11.99
C CYS A 183 -51.75 -2.47 -11.41
N HIS A 184 -51.94 -2.44 -10.09
CA HIS A 184 -53.13 -3.04 -9.47
C HIS A 184 -54.44 -2.26 -9.70
N ASN A 185 -54.36 -1.00 -10.16
CA ASN A 185 -55.55 -0.19 -10.44
C ASN A 185 -56.10 -0.44 -11.86
N CYS A 186 -55.24 -0.54 -12.88
CA CYS A 186 -55.68 -0.73 -14.28
C CYS A 186 -55.27 -2.09 -14.89
N ARG A 187 -54.57 -2.93 -14.12
CA ARG A 187 -54.02 -4.24 -14.53
C ARG A 187 -53.13 -4.19 -15.78
N LYS A 188 -52.58 -3.03 -16.14
CA LYS A 188 -51.63 -2.89 -17.26
C LYS A 188 -50.17 -2.98 -16.76
N PRO A 189 -49.27 -3.63 -17.51
CA PRO A 189 -47.85 -3.70 -17.17
C PRO A 189 -47.13 -2.35 -17.37
N GLY A 190 -45.91 -2.23 -16.83
CA GLY A 190 -44.98 -1.13 -17.07
C GLY A 190 -45.08 0.07 -16.11
N HIS A 191 -45.98 0.03 -15.12
CA HIS A 191 -46.07 1.09 -14.09
C HIS A 191 -46.74 0.59 -12.80
N THR A 192 -46.51 1.28 -11.70
CA THR A 192 -47.15 1.01 -10.40
C THR A 192 -48.46 1.78 -10.24
N THR A 193 -49.28 1.39 -9.27
CA THR A 193 -50.55 2.04 -8.90
C THR A 193 -50.41 3.54 -8.65
N GLN A 194 -49.28 3.99 -8.09
CA GLN A 194 -49.01 5.42 -7.84
C GLN A 194 -48.88 6.23 -9.13
N ASN A 195 -48.30 5.64 -10.18
CA ASN A 195 -48.05 6.26 -11.47
C ASN A 195 -49.15 5.94 -12.50
N CYS A 196 -50.30 5.46 -12.05
CA CYS A 196 -51.41 5.12 -12.93
C CYS A 196 -52.14 6.37 -13.43
N ARG A 197 -52.17 6.55 -14.75
CA ARG A 197 -52.87 7.66 -15.41
C ARG A 197 -54.40 7.58 -15.30
N ASN A 198 -54.94 6.41 -14.96
CA ASN A 198 -56.37 6.17 -14.72
C ASN A 198 -56.73 6.34 -13.24
N LYS A 199 -56.48 7.50 -12.64
CA LYS A 199 -56.99 7.80 -11.29
C LYS A 199 -58.51 7.93 -11.35
N ALA A 200 -59.22 6.81 -11.23
CA ALA A 200 -60.64 6.82 -10.92
C ALA A 200 -60.78 7.45 -9.53
N THR A 201 -61.36 8.65 -9.51
CA THR A 201 -61.77 9.36 -8.30
C THR A 201 -62.74 8.49 -7.52
N HIS A 202 -62.29 7.90 -6.42
CA HIS A 202 -63.19 7.47 -5.35
C HIS A 202 -62.85 8.32 -4.13
N GLY A 203 -63.70 9.33 -3.94
CA GLY A 203 -63.63 10.25 -2.83
C GLY A 203 -63.72 9.53 -1.50
N ARG A 204 -62.90 9.99 -0.56
CA ARG A 204 -63.22 9.88 0.86
C ARG A 204 -63.59 11.28 1.32
N GLY A 205 -64.88 11.50 1.51
CA GLY A 205 -65.34 12.52 2.44
C GLY A 205 -65.06 12.08 3.87
N CYS A 206 -64.65 13.02 4.72
CA CYS A 206 -65.26 13.28 6.03
C CYS A 206 -64.61 14.47 6.76
N TYR A 207 -65.46 15.46 7.05
CA TYR A 207 -65.56 16.53 8.07
C TYR A 207 -64.40 16.90 9.01
N HIS A 208 -64.18 18.21 9.23
CA HIS A 208 -64.85 18.96 10.32
C HIS A 208 -64.48 20.47 10.39
N CYS A 209 -65.47 21.25 10.84
CA CYS A 209 -65.48 22.67 11.28
C CYS A 209 -65.38 23.74 10.18
#